data_AF-A0A2C6MC00-F1
#
_entry.id   AF-A0A2C6MC00-F1
#
_cell.length_a   1.000
_cell.length_b   1.000
_cell.length_c   1.000
_cell.angle_alpha   90.00
_cell.angle_beta   90.00
_cell.angle_gamma   90.00
#
_symmetry.space_group_name_H-M   'P 1'
#
loop_
_entity.id
_entity.type
_entity.pdbx_description
1 polymer ?
#
loop_
_entity_poly.entity_id
_entity_poly.type
_entity_poly.pdbx_seq_one_letter_code
_entity_poly.pdbx_strand_id
1 'polypeptide(L)'
;MVCKYYLEIYRHTLYPQEGPGWVDINSLGLHPELVQRLGELGVVEIRNGCVRADEISKLHKIIRLRRSLGVNLPGACIIVDLLDRIEELEQEIERLRRRR
;
A
#
# COMPACT_ATOMS: atom_id res chain seq x y z
N MET A 1 9.25 21.84 31.25
CA MET A 1 10.02 20.97 30.34
C MET A 1 9.19 20.82 29.07
N VAL A 2 9.58 21.43 27.95
CA VAL A 2 8.75 21.48 26.72
C VAL A 2 9.26 20.43 25.74
N CYS A 3 8.45 19.41 25.44
CA CYS A 3 8.75 18.43 24.40
C CYS A 3 8.55 19.07 23.03
N LYS A 4 9.63 19.17 22.25
CA LYS A 4 9.58 19.55 20.84
C LYS A 4 9.30 18.31 20.02
N TYR A 5 8.20 18.30 19.28
CA TYR A 5 7.89 17.28 18.30
C TYR A 5 8.28 17.82 16.92
N TYR A 6 9.04 17.03 16.16
CA TYR A 6 9.38 17.35 14.77
C TYR A 6 8.49 16.50 13.85
N LEU A 7 7.79 17.16 12.93
CA LEU A 7 6.97 16.52 11.92
C LEU A 7 7.73 16.62 10.59
N GLU A 8 8.23 15.49 10.09
CA GLU A 8 8.81 15.42 8.75
C GLU A 8 7.68 15.15 7.74
N ILE A 9 7.33 16.19 6.98
CA ILE A 9 6.34 16.10 5.90
C ILE A 9 7.08 15.66 4.64
N TYR A 10 6.99 14.37 4.33
CA TYR A 10 7.54 13.81 3.09
C TYR A 10 6.57 14.11 1.93
N ARG A 11 6.96 15.07 1.08
CA ARG A 11 6.24 15.39 -0.16
C ARG A 11 6.69 14.42 -1.26
N HIS A 12 5.90 13.40 -1.54
CA HIS A 12 6.09 12.59 -2.75
C HIS A 12 5.74 13.46 -3.97
N THR A 13 6.73 13.80 -4.78
CA THR A 13 6.51 14.48 -6.05
C THR A 13 5.87 13.50 -7.01
N LEU A 14 4.59 13.72 -7.32
CA LEU A 14 3.87 13.13 -8.45
C LEU A 14 4.52 13.61 -9.76
N TYR A 15 5.66 13.04 -10.14
CA TYR A 15 6.14 13.16 -11.53
C TYR A 15 5.52 12.03 -12.35
N PRO A 16 4.88 12.34 -13.49
CA PRO A 16 4.46 11.32 -14.45
C PRO A 16 5.74 10.84 -15.15
N GLN A 17 6.41 9.85 -14.56
CA GLN A 17 7.41 9.08 -15.29
C GLN A 17 6.68 7.91 -15.92
N GLU A 18 6.81 7.75 -17.24
CA GLU A 18 6.32 6.59 -17.97
C GLU A 18 7.04 5.33 -17.45
N GLY A 19 6.41 4.66 -16.47
CA GLY A 19 6.90 3.44 -15.83
C GLY A 19 6.55 3.38 -14.35
N PRO A 20 6.46 2.19 -13.73
CA PRO A 20 6.27 2.10 -12.29
C PRO A 20 7.51 2.69 -11.61
N GLY A 21 7.38 3.90 -11.07
CA GLY A 21 8.44 4.52 -10.27
C GLY A 21 8.82 3.59 -9.12
N TRP A 22 10.11 3.42 -8.83
CA TRP A 22 10.58 2.63 -7.70
C TRP A 22 10.88 3.56 -6.53
N VAL A 23 10.49 3.16 -5.33
CA VAL A 23 10.65 3.95 -4.10
C VAL A 23 11.41 3.13 -3.08
N ASP A 24 12.47 3.72 -2.51
CA ASP A 24 13.29 3.09 -1.47
C ASP A 24 12.43 2.75 -0.24
N ILE A 25 12.51 1.50 0.24
CA ILE A 25 11.82 1.00 1.43
C ILE A 25 12.07 1.90 2.65
N ASN A 26 13.30 2.39 2.82
CA ASN A 26 13.69 3.20 3.98
C ASN A 26 12.99 4.56 4.00
N SER A 27 12.51 5.04 2.85
CA SER A 27 11.78 6.31 2.74
C SER A 27 10.28 6.20 3.07
N LEU A 28 9.76 4.97 3.25
CA LEU A 28 8.32 4.74 3.43
C LEU A 28 7.82 5.00 4.86
N GLY A 29 8.71 5.29 5.82
CA GLY A 29 8.34 5.43 7.24
C GLY A 29 7.84 4.10 7.86
N LEU A 30 8.19 2.98 7.23
CA LEU A 30 7.83 1.63 7.65
C LEU A 30 9.09 0.85 8.05
N HIS A 31 8.95 -0.11 8.95
CA HIS A 31 10.06 -0.98 9.33
C HIS A 31 10.46 -1.85 8.12
N PRO A 32 11.75 -1.87 7.70
CA PRO A 32 12.17 -2.59 6.49
C PRO A 32 11.80 -4.08 6.49
N GLU A 33 11.91 -4.75 7.64
CA GLU A 33 11.52 -6.17 7.77
C GLU A 33 10.03 -6.41 7.50
N LEU A 34 9.16 -5.45 7.83
CA LEU A 34 7.73 -5.57 7.56
C LEU A 34 7.46 -5.52 6.07
N VAL A 35 8.16 -4.63 5.36
CA VAL A 35 8.04 -4.49 3.90
C VAL A 35 8.60 -5.73 3.22
N GLN A 36 9.75 -6.25 3.67
CA GLN A 36 10.33 -7.52 3.19
C GLN A 36 9.35 -8.69 3.33
N ARG A 37 8.72 -8.87 4.50
CA ARG A 37 7.70 -9.91 4.70
C ARG A 37 6.51 -9.77 3.75
N LEU A 38 6.12 -8.56 3.38
CA LEU A 38 5.06 -8.34 2.41
C LEU A 38 5.51 -8.67 0.98
N GLY A 39 6.78 -8.45 0.66
CA GLY A 39 7.40 -8.97 -0.57
C GLY A 39 7.41 -10.50 -0.63
N GLU A 40 7.79 -11.15 0.48
CA GLU A 40 7.78 -12.63 0.59
C GLU A 40 6.37 -13.23 0.43
N LEU A 41 5.34 -12.51 0.88
CA LEU A 41 3.94 -12.89 0.70
C LEU A 41 3.39 -12.59 -0.71
N GLY A 42 4.21 -12.02 -1.61
CA GLY A 42 3.82 -11.68 -2.98
C GLY A 42 2.87 -10.49 -3.09
N VAL A 43 2.78 -9.67 -2.03
CA VAL A 43 1.85 -8.53 -1.96
C VAL A 43 2.38 -7.31 -2.71
N VAL A 44 3.70 -7.15 -2.67
CA VAL A 44 4.44 -6.07 -3.32
C VAL A 44 5.68 -6.63 -3.98
N GLU A 45 6.10 -6.04 -5.08
CA GLU A 45 7.36 -6.37 -5.74
C GLU A 45 8.50 -5.56 -5.13
N ILE A 46 9.54 -6.26 -4.66
CA ILE A 46 10.74 -5.65 -4.11
C ILE A 46 11.92 -5.91 -5.04
N ARG A 47 12.59 -4.85 -5.49
CA ARG A 47 13.83 -4.94 -6.28
C ARG A 47 14.88 -3.98 -5.73
N ASN A 48 16.06 -4.50 -5.41
CA ASN A 48 17.19 -3.70 -4.92
C ASN A 48 16.84 -2.78 -3.73
N GLY A 49 15.97 -3.24 -2.81
CA GLY A 49 15.53 -2.45 -1.67
C GLY A 49 14.47 -1.38 -1.99
N CYS A 50 13.90 -1.41 -3.21
CA CYS A 50 12.83 -0.51 -3.62
C CYS A 50 11.53 -1.28 -3.88
N VAL A 51 10.39 -0.62 -3.64
CA VAL A 51 9.04 -1.08 -3.97
C VAL A 51 8.47 -0.26 -5.11
N ARG A 52 7.59 -0.84 -5.93
CA ARG A 52 6.90 -0.07 -6.96
C ARG A 52 5.93 0.96 -6.35
N ALA A 53 5.89 2.14 -6.95
CA ALA A 53 5.14 3.28 -6.45
C ALA A 53 3.62 3.03 -6.42
N ASP A 54 3.08 2.29 -7.39
CA ASP A 54 1.68 1.93 -7.47
C ASP A 54 1.24 0.98 -6.33
N GLU A 55 2.15 0.17 -5.82
CA GLU A 55 1.90 -0.79 -4.74
C GLU A 55 2.01 -0.16 -3.34
N ILE A 56 2.60 1.03 -3.21
CA ILE A 56 2.74 1.74 -1.92
C ILE A 56 1.38 2.03 -1.28
N SER A 57 0.37 2.33 -2.10
CA SER A 57 -0.99 2.58 -1.61
C SER A 57 -1.58 1.33 -0.93
N LYS A 58 -1.41 0.16 -1.57
CA LYS A 58 -1.82 -1.15 -1.06
C LYS A 58 -1.09 -1.52 0.22
N LEU A 59 0.23 -1.29 0.26
CA LEU A 59 1.07 -1.47 1.44
C LEU A 59 0.53 -0.72 2.67
N HIS A 60 0.19 0.56 2.51
CA HIS A 60 -0.39 1.36 3.58
C HIS A 60 -1.79 0.89 4.00
N LYS A 61 -2.64 0.45 3.05
CA LYS A 61 -3.96 -0.13 3.36
C LYS A 61 -3.81 -1.33 4.31
N ILE A 62 -2.90 -2.26 4.01
CA ILE A 62 -2.66 -3.47 4.81
C ILE A 62 -2.20 -3.13 6.22
N ILE A 63 -1.23 -2.22 6.35
CA ILE A 63 -0.68 -1.84 7.66
C ILE A 63 -1.72 -1.14 8.51
N ARG A 64 -2.52 -0.24 7.90
CA ARG A 64 -3.63 0.41 8.57
C ARG A 64 -4.66 -0.62 9.03
N LEU A 65 -5.05 -1.55 8.18
CA LEU A 65 -6.03 -2.59 8.50
C LEU A 65 -5.57 -3.46 9.68
N ARG A 66 -4.31 -3.91 9.66
CA ARG A 66 -3.68 -4.63 10.77
C ARG A 66 -3.72 -3.84 12.08
N ARG A 67 -3.40 -2.54 12.05
CA ARG A 67 -3.38 -1.68 13.24
C ARG A 67 -4.78 -1.37 13.76
N SER A 68 -5.73 -1.15 12.87
CA SER A 68 -7.10 -0.74 13.22
C SER A 68 -8.00 -1.90 13.63
N LEU A 69 -7.84 -3.08 13.02
CA LEU A 69 -8.69 -4.25 13.29
C LEU A 69 -8.00 -5.35 14.09
N GLY A 70 -6.71 -5.20 14.41
CA GLY A 70 -5.96 -6.21 15.18
C GLY A 70 -5.73 -7.53 14.44
N VAL A 71 -5.95 -7.56 13.12
CA VAL A 71 -5.74 -8.75 12.29
C VAL A 71 -4.25 -9.03 12.09
N ASN A 72 -3.88 -10.30 11.92
CA ASN A 72 -2.50 -10.65 11.61
C ASN A 72 -2.10 -10.19 10.19
N LEU A 73 -0.80 -10.17 9.89
CA LEU A 73 -0.30 -9.63 8.62
C LEU A 73 -0.85 -10.39 7.38
N PRO A 74 -0.80 -11.74 7.31
CA PRO A 74 -1.37 -12.46 6.18
C PRO A 74 -2.88 -12.24 6.01
N GLY A 75 -3.62 -12.20 7.12
CA GLY A 75 -5.05 -11.91 7.12
C GLY A 75 -5.34 -10.51 6.60
N ALA A 76 -4.53 -9.51 6.97
CA ALA A 76 -4.66 -8.16 6.43
C ALA A 76 -4.44 -8.11 4.90
N CYS A 77 -3.47 -8.89 4.38
CA CYS A 77 -3.25 -9.01 2.94
C CYS A 77 -4.48 -9.57 2.22
N ILE A 78 -4.98 -10.72 2.70
CA ILE A 78 -6.17 -11.38 2.12
C ILE A 78 -7.36 -10.43 2.11
N ILE A 79 -7.61 -9.72 3.21
CA ILE A 79 -8.74 -8.79 3.29
C ILE A 79 -8.59 -7.66 2.28
N VAL A 80 -7.39 -7.09 2.11
CA VAL A 80 -7.16 -6.02 1.12
C VAL A 80 -7.39 -6.54 -0.31
N ASP A 81 -6.91 -7.75 -0.64
CA ASP A 81 -7.16 -8.36 -1.95
C ASP A 81 -8.65 -8.59 -2.21
N LEU A 82 -9.40 -9.02 -1.19
CA LEU A 82 -10.85 -9.19 -1.28
C LEU A 82 -11.58 -7.86 -1.45
N LEU A 83 -11.15 -6.80 -0.76
CA LEU A 83 -11.72 -5.46 -0.92
C LEU A 83 -11.49 -4.93 -2.33
N ASP A 84 -10.27 -5.04 -2.85
CA ASP A 84 -9.95 -4.62 -4.22
C ASP A 84 -10.82 -5.42 -5.23
N ARG A 85 -11.02 -6.73 -5.00
CA ARG A 85 -11.90 -7.56 -5.83
C ARG A 85 -13.37 -7.14 -5.77
N ILE A 86 -13.87 -6.74 -4.59
CA ILE A 86 -15.24 -6.25 -4.44
C ILE A 86 -15.41 -4.93 -5.19
N GLU A 87 -14.45 -4.00 -5.07
CA GLU A 87 -14.47 -2.72 -5.80
C GLU A 87 -14.51 -2.96 -7.33
N GLU A 88 -13.72 -3.90 -7.85
CA GLU A 88 -13.77 -4.29 -9.28
C GLU A 88 -15.16 -4.79 -9.70
N LEU A 89 -15.75 -5.67 -8.89
CA LEU A 89 -17.07 -6.26 -9.18
C LEU A 89 -18.18 -5.20 -9.12
N GLU A 90 -18.14 -4.30 -8.15
CA GLU A 90 -19.09 -3.20 -8.03
C GLU A 90 -18.99 -2.24 -9.23
N GLN A 91 -17.78 -1.92 -9.67
CA GLN A 91 -17.56 -1.12 -10.87
C GLN A 91 -18.11 -1.79 -12.13
N GLU A 92 -17.96 -3.11 -12.27
CA GLU A 92 -18.50 -3.84 -13.42
C GLU A 92 -20.03 -3.86 -13.40
N ILE A 93 -20.66 -4.08 -12.24
CA ILE A 93 -22.12 -3.99 -12.08
C ILE A 93 -22.62 -2.61 -12.48
N GLU A 94 -21.96 -1.54 -12.03
CA GLU A 94 -22.32 -0.17 -12.35
C GLU A 94 -22.18 0.13 -13.86
N ARG A 95 -21.12 -0.36 -14.51
CA ARG A 95 -20.93 -0.26 -15.96
C ARG A 95 -22.05 -0.96 -16.73
N LEU A 96 -22.45 -2.16 -16.29
CA LEU A 96 -23.53 -2.92 -16.92
C LEU A 96 -24.89 -2.24 -16.73
N ARG A 97 -25.16 -1.67 -15.55
CA ARG A 97 -26.38 -0.89 -15.28
C ARG A 97 -26.49 0.34 -16.17
N ARG A 98 -25.40 1.05 -16.43
CA ARG A 98 -25.38 2.24 -17.30
C ARG A 98 -25.57 1.95 -18.79
N ARG A 99 -25.38 0.70 -19.22
CA ARG A 99 -25.58 0.26 -20.62
C ARG A 99 -27.02 -0.16 -20.92
N ARG A 100 -27.90 -0.15 -19.92
CA ARG A 100 -29.30 -0.59 -20.02
C ARG A 100 -30.23 0.61 -19.93
#